data_AF-A0A2V2MZG5-F1
#
_entry.id   AF-A0A2V2MZG5-F1
#
_cell.length_a   1.000
_cell.length_b   1.000
_cell.length_c   1.000
_cell.angle_alpha   90.00
_cell.angle_beta   90.00
_cell.angle_gamma   90.00
#
_symmetry.space_group_name_H-M   'P 1'
#
loop_
_entity.id
_entity.type
_entity.pdbx_description
1 polymer ?
#
loop_
_entity_poly.entity_id
_entity_poly.type
_entity_poly.pdbx_seq_one_letter_code
_entity_poly.pdbx_strand_id
1 'polypeptide(L)'
;MKVLGILGSPRPEGNTATLLHHVLQGAAAHGAATTIICASDLEVRACTNCDACKQTGQCIQDDDMQEMYDLIAESDGIVFASPNYMGGISGHLKPIIDRLYLY
;
A
#
# COMPACT_ATOMS: atom_id res chain seq x y z
N MET A 1 14.11 -5.71 10.28
CA MET A 1 12.92 -6.01 9.47
C MET A 1 11.94 -4.85 9.61
N LYS A 2 11.60 -4.21 8.50
CA LYS A 2 10.55 -3.20 8.38
C LYS A 2 9.34 -3.83 7.69
N VAL A 3 8.16 -3.74 8.31
CA VAL A 3 6.90 -4.25 7.73
C VAL A 3 5.92 -3.10 7.54
N LEU A 4 5.51 -2.89 6.29
CA LEU A 4 4.54 -1.86 5.91
C LEU A 4 3.15 -2.47 5.77
N GLY A 5 2.20 -1.98 6.55
CA GLY A 5 0.78 -2.23 6.36
C GLY A 5 0.14 -1.14 5.51
N ILE A 6 -0.57 -1.52 4.45
CA ILE A 6 -1.36 -0.59 3.64
C ILE A 6 -2.84 -0.94 3.83
N LEU A 7 -3.56 -0.05 4.51
CA LEU A 7 -4.98 -0.19 4.81
C LEU A 7 -5.82 0.38 3.66
N GLY A 8 -6.52 -0.49 2.94
CA GLY A 8 -7.48 -0.12 1.89
C GLY A 8 -8.88 0.24 2.41
N SER A 9 -9.16 0.07 3.71
CA SER A 9 -10.44 0.48 4.28
C SER A 9 -10.38 1.93 4.74
N PRO A 10 -11.32 2.81 4.38
CA PRO A 10 -11.42 4.17 4.93
C PRO A 10 -11.96 4.19 6.37
N ARG A 11 -12.16 3.03 7.00
CA ARG A 11 -12.69 2.91 8.37
C ARG A 11 -11.52 2.55 9.31
N PRO A 12 -10.96 3.51 10.06
CA PRO A 12 -9.78 3.28 10.90
C PRO A 12 -10.03 2.27 12.03
N GLU A 13 -11.27 2.12 12.47
CA GLU A 13 -11.67 1.15 13.51
C GLU A 13 -12.49 -0.02 12.92
N GLY A 14 -12.47 -0.20 11.58
CA GLY A 14 -13.20 -1.26 10.90
C GLY A 14 -12.51 -2.62 10.98
N ASN A 15 -13.24 -3.69 10.64
CA ASN A 15 -12.72 -5.07 10.67
C ASN A 15 -11.40 -5.25 9.93
N THR A 16 -11.23 -4.64 8.75
CA THR A 16 -9.97 -4.72 7.99
C THR A 16 -8.81 -4.06 8.74
N ALA A 17 -9.04 -2.92 9.40
CA ALA A 17 -8.04 -2.26 10.21
C ALA A 17 -7.67 -3.11 11.43
N THR A 18 -8.66 -3.66 12.14
CA THR A 18 -8.45 -4.57 13.27
C THR A 18 -7.59 -5.77 12.88
N LEU A 19 -7.89 -6.41 11.74
CA LEU A 19 -7.10 -7.53 11.24
C LEU A 19 -5.67 -7.13 10.87
N LEU A 20 -5.48 -5.99 10.20
CA LEU A 20 -4.15 -5.46 9.88
C LEU A 20 -3.34 -5.20 11.16
N HIS A 21 -3.95 -4.57 12.17
CA HIS A 21 -3.30 -4.34 13.46
C HIS A 21 -2.83 -5.63 14.11
N HIS A 22 -3.64 -6.69 14.12
CA HIS A 22 -3.21 -7.97 14.68
C HIS A 22 -2.04 -8.61 13.93
N VAL A 23 -2.03 -8.52 12.59
CA VAL A 23 -0.90 -9.01 11.79
C VAL A 23 0.39 -8.26 12.14
N LEU A 24 0.32 -6.92 12.20
CA LEU A 24 1.49 -6.09 12.51
C LEU A 24 1.92 -6.23 13.97
N GLN A 25 0.99 -6.40 14.92
CA GLN A 25 1.31 -6.73 16.31
C GLN A 25 2.10 -8.03 16.40
N GLY A 26 1.72 -9.06 15.63
CA GLY A 26 2.47 -10.32 15.56
C GLY A 26 3.90 -10.13 15.04
N ALA A 27 4.08 -9.33 13.98
CA ALA A 27 5.39 -9.00 13.45
C ALA A 27 6.24 -8.19 14.46
N ALA A 28 5.64 -7.17 15.09
CA ALA A 28 6.29 -6.34 16.10
C ALA A 28 6.73 -7.15 17.33
N ALA A 29 5.93 -8.13 17.76
CA ALA A 29 6.28 -9.04 18.86
C ALA A 29 7.55 -9.87 18.59
N HIS A 30 7.96 -9.98 17.33
CA HIS A 30 9.20 -10.65 16.91
C HIS A 30 10.30 -9.65 16.49
N GLY A 31 10.17 -8.38 16.88
CA GLY A 31 11.20 -7.36 16.69
C GLY A 31 11.15 -6.61 15.34
N ALA A 32 10.08 -6.76 14.55
CA ALA A 32 9.91 -5.95 13.35
C ALA A 32 9.48 -4.50 13.70
N ALA A 33 10.01 -3.52 12.97
CA ALA A 33 9.46 -2.17 12.96
C ALA A 33 8.24 -2.16 12.01
N THR A 34 7.09 -1.69 12.49
CA THR A 34 5.84 -1.72 11.71
C THR A 34 5.29 -0.33 11.49
N THR A 35 4.87 -0.04 10.26
CA THR A 35 4.23 1.22 9.87
C THR A 35 2.88 0.91 9.22
N ILE A 36 1.87 1.76 9.43
CA ILE A 36 0.58 1.68 8.74
C ILE A 36 0.37 2.95 7.94
N ILE A 37 -0.04 2.81 6.68
CA ILE A 37 -0.54 3.88 5.83
C ILE A 37 -1.99 3.57 5.45
N CYS A 38 -2.85 4.57 5.50
CA CYS A 38 -4.23 4.45 5.04
C CYS A 38 -4.34 4.92 3.60
N ALA A 39 -4.72 4.02 2.69
CA ALA A 39 -4.83 4.33 1.26
C ALA A 39 -5.93 5.35 0.95
N SER A 40 -6.90 5.55 1.84
CA SER A 40 -7.93 6.59 1.67
C SER A 40 -7.42 8.00 1.91
N ASP A 41 -6.28 8.14 2.57
CA ASP A 41 -5.70 9.43 2.95
C ASP A 41 -4.70 9.92 1.90
N LEU A 42 -4.47 9.11 0.85
CA LEU A 42 -3.54 9.39 -0.24
C LEU A 42 -4.30 9.78 -1.52
N GLU A 43 -3.75 10.74 -2.25
CA GLU A 43 -4.12 11.06 -3.61
C GLU A 43 -3.27 10.23 -4.58
N VAL A 44 -3.76 9.04 -4.95
CA VAL A 44 -3.09 8.19 -5.94
C VAL A 44 -3.96 8.03 -7.18
N ARG A 45 -3.47 8.52 -8.31
CA ARG A 45 -4.12 8.32 -9.61
C ARG A 45 -3.86 6.91 -10.15
N ALA A 46 -4.83 6.40 -10.89
CA ALA A 46 -4.74 5.11 -11.57
C ALA A 46 -3.56 5.07 -12.56
N CYS A 47 -3.03 3.87 -12.80
CA CYS A 47 -2.01 3.67 -13.83
C CYS A 47 -2.55 4.03 -15.21
N THR A 48 -1.79 4.82 -15.98
CA THR A 48 -2.15 5.23 -17.35
C THR A 48 -1.60 4.30 -18.44
N ASN A 49 -0.88 3.24 -18.07
CA ASN A 49 -0.22 2.31 -18.98
C ASN A 49 0.68 3.01 -20.03
N CYS A 50 1.36 4.10 -19.62
CA CYS A 50 2.25 4.87 -20.50
C CYS A 50 3.64 4.25 -20.69
N ASP A 51 3.96 3.18 -19.95
CA ASP A 51 5.24 2.44 -20.01
C ASP A 51 6.52 3.25 -19.74
N ALA A 52 6.42 4.52 -19.32
CA ALA A 52 7.59 5.34 -19.02
C ALA A 52 8.49 4.73 -17.92
N CYS A 53 7.90 4.12 -16.89
CA CYS A 53 8.65 3.46 -15.82
C CYS A 53 9.49 2.26 -16.30
N LYS A 54 9.14 1.61 -17.41
CA LYS A 54 9.97 0.53 -17.98
C LYS A 54 11.29 1.06 -18.54
N GLN A 55 11.31 2.32 -18.95
CA GLN A 55 12.50 2.94 -19.57
C GLN A 55 13.34 3.68 -18.53
N THR A 56 12.70 4.36 -17.57
CA THR A 56 13.37 5.24 -16.62
C THR A 56 13.52 4.65 -15.23
N GLY A 57 12.80 3.56 -14.91
CA GLY A 57 12.67 3.03 -13.56
C GLY A 57 11.78 3.86 -12.62
N GLN A 58 11.16 4.94 -13.13
CA GLN A 58 10.37 5.87 -12.32
C GLN A 58 9.02 6.16 -12.98
N CYS A 59 7.95 6.24 -12.17
CA CYS A 59 6.65 6.67 -12.67
C CYS A 59 6.67 8.18 -12.97
N ILE A 60 6.12 8.58 -14.12
CA ILE A 60 6.02 10.00 -14.52
C ILE A 60 4.81 10.73 -13.91
N GLN A 61 3.89 10.00 -13.29
CA GLN A 61 2.75 10.61 -12.61
C GLN A 61 3.23 11.15 -11.27
N ASP A 62 3.06 12.45 -11.04
CA ASP A 62 3.44 13.17 -9.82
C ASP A 62 2.26 13.24 -8.85
N ASP A 63 2.26 12.37 -7.83
CA ASP A 63 1.25 12.25 -6.78
C ASP A 63 1.79 11.46 -5.57
N ASP A 64 0.97 11.02 -4.63
CA ASP A 64 1.47 10.42 -3.38
C ASP A 64 2.15 9.06 -3.58
N MET A 65 2.14 8.49 -4.79
CA MET A 65 2.88 7.26 -5.07
C MET A 65 4.39 7.43 -5.00
N GLN A 66 4.93 8.64 -5.20
CA GLN A 66 6.37 8.87 -5.09
C GLN A 66 6.87 8.50 -3.68
N GLU A 67 6.22 8.99 -2.63
CA GLU A 67 6.55 8.65 -1.25
C GLU A 67 6.26 7.16 -0.95
N MET A 68 5.18 6.61 -1.52
CA MET A 68 4.88 5.19 -1.36
C MET A 68 5.96 4.28 -1.97
N TYR A 69 6.58 4.66 -3.09
CA TYR A 69 7.68 3.88 -3.67
C TYR A 69 8.87 3.81 -2.72
N ASP A 70 9.22 4.91 -2.05
CA ASP A 70 10.31 4.92 -1.07
C ASP A 70 9.97 4.03 0.14
N LEU A 71 8.76 4.16 0.69
CA LEU A 71 8.30 3.31 1.80
C LEU A 71 8.29 1.82 1.43
N ILE A 72 7.86 1.49 0.21
CA ILE A 72 7.82 0.12 -0.31
C ILE A 72 9.24 -0.42 -0.50
N ALA A 73 10.14 0.36 -1.10
CA ALA A 73 11.53 -0.05 -1.33
C ALA A 73 12.32 -0.24 -0.02
N GLU A 74 12.01 0.54 1.01
CA GLU A 74 12.61 0.40 2.34
C GLU A 74 12.04 -0.77 3.16
N SER A 75 10.91 -1.34 2.76
CA SER A 75 10.22 -2.37 3.52
C SER A 75 10.73 -3.78 3.18
N ASP A 76 10.95 -4.58 4.21
CA ASP A 76 11.30 -6.00 4.07
C ASP A 76 10.05 -6.90 3.88
N GLY A 77 8.87 -6.38 4.23
CA GLY A 77 7.59 -7.07 4.08
C GLY A 77 6.43 -6.09 3.97
N ILE A 78 5.40 -6.46 3.21
CA ILE A 78 4.24 -5.61 2.95
C ILE A 78 2.96 -6.40 3.19
N VAL A 79 2.00 -5.79 3.88
CA VAL A 79 0.67 -6.34 4.14
C VAL A 79 -0.38 -5.43 3.51
N PHE A 80 -0.97 -5.90 2.41
CA PHE A 80 -2.13 -5.25 1.79
C PHE A 80 -3.41 -5.72 2.51
N ALA A 81 -4.06 -4.81 3.23
CA ALA A 81 -5.31 -5.12 3.95
C ALA A 81 -6.48 -4.40 3.29
N SER A 82 -7.37 -5.15 2.64
CA SER A 82 -8.53 -4.57 1.96
C SER A 82 -9.85 -5.15 2.49
N PRO A 83 -10.91 -4.35 2.62
CA PRO A 83 -12.25 -4.90 2.62
C PRO A 83 -12.55 -5.52 1.25
N ASN A 84 -13.44 -6.52 1.21
CA ASN A 84 -13.98 -7.02 -0.05
C ASN A 84 -15.12 -6.08 -0.50
N TYR A 85 -14.88 -5.31 -1.55
CA TYR A 85 -15.88 -4.47 -2.20
C TYR A 85 -16.21 -5.06 -3.57
N MET A 86 -17.46 -5.54 -3.73
CA MET A 86 -17.97 -6.12 -4.97
C MET A 86 -17.12 -7.27 -5.54
N GLY A 87 -16.53 -8.11 -4.68
CA GLY A 87 -15.70 -9.24 -5.08
C GLY A 87 -14.22 -8.91 -5.29
N GLY A 88 -13.80 -7.66 -5.05
CA GLY A 88 -12.43 -7.21 -5.23
C GLY A 88 -11.88 -6.43 -4.03
N ILE A 89 -10.67 -5.92 -4.21
CA ILE A 89 -10.07 -4.96 -3.29
C ILE A 89 -10.73 -3.58 -3.42
N SER A 90 -10.52 -2.73 -2.43
CA SER A 90 -11.04 -1.36 -2.42
C SER A 90 -10.48 -0.52 -3.58
N GLY A 91 -11.27 0.45 -4.02
CA GLY A 91 -10.84 1.43 -5.02
C GLY A 91 -9.71 2.35 -4.56
N HIS A 92 -9.50 2.50 -3.25
CA HIS A 92 -8.34 3.24 -2.71
C HIS A 92 -7.04 2.45 -2.87
N LEU A 93 -7.10 1.14 -2.67
CA LEU A 93 -5.91 0.29 -2.73
C LEU A 93 -5.51 -0.11 -4.16
N LYS A 94 -6.48 -0.21 -5.07
CA LYS A 94 -6.24 -0.66 -6.44
C LYS A 94 -5.24 0.21 -7.23
N PRO A 95 -5.32 1.55 -7.22
CA PRO A 95 -4.35 2.42 -7.88
C PRO A 95 -2.91 2.22 -7.40
N ILE A 96 -2.72 1.98 -6.09
CA ILE A 96 -1.39 1.70 -5.52
C ILE A 96 -0.85 0.41 -6.11
N ILE A 97 -1.62 -0.69 -6.02
CA ILE A 97 -1.20 -2.01 -6.53
C ILE A 97 -0.92 -1.99 -8.04
N ASP A 98 -1.77 -1.34 -8.83
CA ASP A 98 -1.61 -1.24 -10.28
C ASP A 98 -0.33 -0.52 -10.69
N ARG A 99 0.17 0.36 -9.82
CA ARG A 99 1.37 1.17 -10.04
C ARG A 99 2.62 0.57 -9.42
N LEU A 100 2.57 -0.66 -8.88
CA LEU A 100 3.75 -1.43 -8.45
C LEU A 100 4.45 -2.17 -9.59
N TYR A 101 3.97 -2.04 -10.82
CA TYR A 101 4.56 -2.65 -12.02
C TYR A 101 6.06 -2.32 -12.25
N LEU A 102 6.59 -1.28 -11.59
CA LEU A 102 8.03 -0.96 -11.63
C LEU A 102 8.93 -2.01 -10.92
N TYR A 103 8.36 -2.84 -10.05
CA TYR A 103 9.04 -3.92 -9.30
C TYR A 103 8.73 -5.28 -9.93
#